data_AF-A0A7X6FRS7-F1
#
_entry.id   AF-A0A7X6FRS7-F1
#
_cell.length_a   1.000
_cell.length_b   1.000
_cell.length_c   1.000
_cell.angle_alpha   90.00
_cell.angle_beta   90.00
_cell.angle_gamma   90.00
#
_symmetry.space_group_name_H-M   'P 1'
#
loop_
_entity.id
_entity.type
_entity.pdbx_description
1 polymer ?
#
loop_
_entity_poly.entity_id
_entity_poly.type
_entity_poly.pdbx_seq_one_letter_code
_entity_poly.pdbx_strand_id
1 'polypeptide(L)'
;MVGGNGGLTKAGEGTLVLEGVNTYKGDTSINNGVLRVDSDQNLGDTSGTLSFNGGELQVAGSDFNSTRSVVLQAGAAQSTPC
;
A
#
# COMPACT_ATOMS: atom_id res chain seq x y z
N MET A 1 -0.46 -10.53 -11.53
CA MET A 1 -0.62 -9.17 -12.08
C MET A 1 -2.05 -8.72 -11.85
N VAL A 2 -2.26 -7.73 -10.98
CA VAL A 2 -3.54 -7.01 -10.94
C VAL A 2 -3.42 -5.86 -11.92
N GLY A 3 -4.14 -5.94 -13.05
CA GLY A 3 -4.13 -4.93 -14.11
C GLY A 3 -5.53 -4.39 -14.35
N GLY A 4 -5.66 -3.06 -14.49
CA GLY A 4 -6.91 -2.36 -14.76
C GLY A 4 -7.03 -1.02 -14.03
N ASN A 5 -8.10 -0.28 -14.30
CA ASN A 5 -8.43 0.98 -13.60
C ASN A 5 -8.91 0.77 -12.15
N GLY A 6 -8.99 -0.48 -11.67
CA GLY A 6 -9.39 -0.80 -10.31
C GLY A 6 -8.34 -0.40 -9.28
N GLY A 7 -8.77 -0.10 -8.05
CA GLY A 7 -7.92 0.14 -6.90
C GLY A 7 -7.77 -1.11 -6.02
N LEU A 8 -6.80 -1.07 -5.11
CA LEU A 8 -6.61 -2.11 -4.11
C LEU A 8 -7.20 -1.67 -2.77
N THR A 9 -8.23 -2.36 -2.29
CA THR A 9 -8.76 -2.15 -0.94
C THR A 9 -8.37 -3.30 -0.05
N LYS A 10 -7.49 -3.05 0.91
CA LYS A 10 -7.13 -4.00 1.95
C LYS A 10 -8.10 -3.86 3.12
N ALA A 11 -9.05 -4.80 3.16
CA ALA A 11 -9.99 -4.97 4.26
C ALA A 11 -9.71 -6.31 4.97
N GLY A 12 -9.77 -6.30 6.31
CA GLY A 12 -9.52 -7.47 7.16
C GLY A 12 -8.22 -7.36 7.97
N GLU A 13 -8.16 -8.00 9.12
CA GLU A 13 -7.07 -7.82 10.10
C GLU A 13 -5.77 -8.55 9.72
N GLY A 14 -5.81 -9.47 8.77
CA GLY A 14 -4.64 -10.25 8.34
C GLY A 14 -3.59 -9.43 7.58
N THR A 15 -2.43 -10.03 7.35
CA THR A 15 -1.37 -9.44 6.51
C THR A 15 -1.57 -9.83 5.06
N LEU A 16 -1.67 -8.85 4.15
CA LEU A 16 -1.60 -9.08 2.71
C LEU A 16 -0.19 -8.77 2.24
N VAL A 17 0.49 -9.75 1.67
CA VAL A 17 1.81 -9.55 1.06
C VAL A 17 1.61 -9.39 -0.45
N LEU A 18 2.01 -8.24 -0.98
CA LEU A 18 2.04 -8.00 -2.42
C LEU A 18 3.43 -8.31 -2.95
N GLU A 19 3.60 -9.54 -3.42
CA GLU A 19 4.83 -9.98 -4.07
C GLU A 19 4.69 -9.73 -5.59
N GLY A 20 5.61 -8.92 -6.13
CA GLY A 20 5.65 -8.57 -7.56
C GLY A 20 5.05 -7.20 -7.93
N VAL A 21 5.44 -6.72 -9.11
CA VAL A 21 5.02 -5.41 -9.65
C VAL A 21 3.55 -5.46 -10.04
N ASN A 22 2.75 -4.57 -9.47
CA ASN A 22 1.35 -4.40 -9.84
C ASN A 22 1.20 -3.20 -10.80
N THR A 23 0.21 -3.25 -11.68
CA THR A 23 -0.01 -2.21 -12.71
C THR A 23 -1.42 -1.63 -12.64
N TYR A 24 -2.11 -1.83 -11.51
CA TYR A 24 -3.40 -1.20 -11.26
C TYR A 24 -3.23 0.31 -11.14
N LYS A 25 -4.20 1.05 -11.67
CA LYS A 25 -4.19 2.52 -11.70
C LYS A 25 -5.09 3.17 -10.65
N GLY A 26 -5.89 2.40 -9.94
CA GLY A 26 -6.74 2.91 -8.87
C GLY A 26 -5.98 3.11 -7.55
N ASP A 27 -6.65 3.71 -6.59
CA ASP A 27 -6.10 4.02 -5.27
C ASP A 27 -5.83 2.74 -4.45
N THR A 28 -4.89 2.82 -3.53
CA THR A 28 -4.66 1.79 -2.51
C THR A 28 -5.23 2.26 -1.18
N SER A 29 -6.28 1.62 -0.68
CA SER A 29 -6.88 1.92 0.62
C SER A 29 -6.62 0.79 1.62
N ILE A 30 -5.89 1.10 2.69
CA ILE A 30 -5.60 0.17 3.78
C ILE A 30 -6.57 0.46 4.93
N ASN A 31 -7.69 -0.25 4.93
CA ASN A 31 -8.75 -0.06 5.92
C ASN A 31 -8.49 -0.82 7.21
N ASN A 32 -7.82 -1.97 7.14
CA ASN A 32 -7.48 -2.75 8.33
C ASN A 32 -6.34 -3.74 8.06
N GLY A 33 -5.68 -4.17 9.15
CA GLY A 33 -4.56 -5.12 9.12
C GLY A 33 -3.29 -4.53 8.53
N VAL A 34 -2.42 -5.39 7.99
CA VAL A 34 -1.11 -5.00 7.45
C VAL A 34 -1.05 -5.26 5.94
N LEU A 35 -0.57 -4.28 5.18
CA LEU A 35 -0.16 -4.46 3.79
C LEU A 35 1.36 -4.50 3.75
N ARG A 36 1.94 -5.64 3.38
CA ARG A 36 3.39 -5.80 3.27
C ARG A 36 3.82 -5.69 1.81
N VAL A 37 4.79 -4.84 1.55
CA VAL A 37 5.39 -4.62 0.22
C VAL A 37 6.91 -4.60 0.32
N ASP A 38 7.61 -4.98 -0.75
CA ASP A 38 9.06 -4.83 -0.83
C ASP A 38 9.47 -3.49 -1.45
N SER A 39 8.66 -2.95 -2.36
CA SER A 39 8.94 -1.72 -3.11
C SER A 39 7.66 -0.96 -3.49
N ASP A 40 7.77 0.31 -3.87
CA ASP A 40 6.63 1.12 -4.34
C ASP A 40 5.96 0.53 -5.59
N GLN A 41 6.71 -0.18 -6.44
CA GLN A 41 6.19 -0.83 -7.65
C GLN A 41 5.17 -1.93 -7.33
N ASN A 42 5.18 -2.46 -6.09
CA ASN A 42 4.17 -3.42 -5.64
C ASN A 42 2.80 -2.74 -5.41
N LEU A 43 2.75 -1.41 -5.25
CA LEU A 43 1.53 -0.63 -4.99
C LEU A 43 0.85 -0.09 -6.26
N GLY A 44 1.22 -0.58 -7.44
CA GLY A 44 0.61 -0.12 -8.69
C GLY A 44 1.20 1.19 -9.21
N ASP A 45 0.46 1.81 -10.11
CA ASP A 45 0.83 3.08 -10.74
C ASP A 45 0.95 4.19 -9.68
N THR A 46 1.92 5.09 -9.83
CA THR A 46 2.18 6.20 -8.89
C THR A 46 1.08 7.27 -8.91
N SER A 47 0.22 7.26 -9.93
CA SER A 47 -0.98 8.12 -9.97
C SER A 47 -2.05 7.75 -8.95
N GLY A 48 -2.05 6.52 -8.42
CA GLY A 48 -2.97 6.07 -7.38
C GLY A 48 -2.59 6.59 -6.00
N THR A 49 -3.57 7.08 -5.25
CA THR A 49 -3.41 7.58 -3.88
C THR A 49 -3.28 6.41 -2.90
N LEU A 50 -2.37 6.51 -1.93
CA LEU A 50 -2.26 5.57 -0.81
C LEU A 50 -2.97 6.14 0.41
N SER A 51 -4.10 5.56 0.79
CA SER A 51 -4.90 5.97 1.94
C SER A 51 -4.82 4.96 3.08
N PHE A 52 -4.55 5.44 4.28
CA PHE A 52 -4.54 4.64 5.50
C PHE A 52 -5.75 4.99 6.35
N ASN A 53 -6.70 4.06 6.47
CA ASN A 53 -7.96 4.22 7.21
C ASN A 53 -8.02 3.33 8.45
N GLY A 54 -6.86 3.05 9.08
CA GLY A 54 -6.74 2.21 10.28
C GLY A 54 -5.84 0.98 10.14
N GLY A 55 -5.34 0.70 8.93
CA GLY A 55 -4.30 -0.31 8.73
C GLY A 55 -2.89 0.26 8.64
N GLU A 56 -1.95 -0.64 8.45
CA GLU A 56 -0.51 -0.38 8.42
C GLU A 56 0.10 -0.82 7.07
N LEU A 57 1.07 -0.04 6.58
CA LEU A 57 1.93 -0.44 5.46
C LEU A 57 3.28 -0.85 6.06
N GLN A 58 3.67 -2.09 5.82
CA GLN A 58 4.97 -2.60 6.19
C GLN A 58 5.83 -2.68 4.93
N VAL A 59 6.92 -1.92 4.90
CA VAL A 59 7.91 -2.01 3.82
C VAL A 59 9.05 -2.89 4.29
N ALA A 60 9.29 -3.98 3.56
CA ALA A 60 10.37 -4.92 3.85
C ALA A 60 11.69 -4.55 3.16
N GLY A 61 11.64 -3.72 2.13
CA GLY A 61 12.81 -3.12 1.49
C GLY A 61 13.47 -2.05 2.35
N SER A 62 14.75 -1.77 2.09
CA SER A 62 15.52 -0.73 2.76
C SER A 62 15.12 0.69 2.36
N ASP A 63 14.54 0.85 1.17
CA ASP A 63 14.22 2.15 0.58
C ASP A 63 12.79 2.17 0.04
N PHE A 64 11.95 3.04 0.61
CA PHE A 64 10.62 3.34 0.10
C PHE A 64 10.58 4.77 -0.42
N ASN A 65 10.89 4.95 -1.71
CA ASN A 65 10.75 6.24 -2.38
C ASN A 65 9.48 6.21 -3.24
N SER A 66 8.45 6.92 -2.77
CA SER A 66 7.19 7.04 -3.49
C SER A 66 6.84 8.50 -3.74
N THR A 67 6.42 8.79 -4.97
CA THR A 67 5.90 10.10 -5.38
C THR A 67 4.38 10.18 -5.31
N ARG A 68 3.72 9.09 -4.89
CA ARG A 68 2.26 9.02 -4.80
C ARG A 68 1.73 9.89 -3.66
N SER A 69 0.51 10.38 -3.81
CA SER A 69 -0.19 11.05 -2.71
C SER A 69 -0.44 10.06 -1.58
N VAL A 70 -0.02 10.41 -0.37
CA VAL A 70 -0.28 9.62 0.84
C VAL A 70 -1.27 10.36 1.73
N VAL A 71 -2.39 9.70 2.04
CA VAL A 71 -3.42 10.20 2.95
C VAL A 71 -3.38 9.35 4.21
N LEU A 72 -3.00 9.98 5.32
CA LEU A 72 -3.05 9.39 6.65
C LEU A 72 -4.33 9.85 7.34
N GLN A 73 -5.32 8.97 7.47
CA GLN A 73 -6.45 9.25 8.36
C GLN A 73 -6.06 8.92 9.81
N ALA A 74 -6.74 9.52 10.77
CA ALA A 74 -6.41 9.36 12.19
C ALA A 74 -6.39 7.87 12.58
N GLY A 75 -5.19 7.33 12.87
CA GLY A 75 -4.99 5.92 13.25
C GLY A 75 -3.98 5.14 12.39
N ALA A 76 -3.41 5.73 11.34
CA ALA A 76 -2.41 5.08 10.50
C ALA A 76 -1.02 4.99 11.17
N ALA A 77 -0.50 3.77 11.40
CA ALA A 77 0.89 3.54 11.78
C ALA A 77 1.71 3.13 10.56
N GLN A 78 2.91 3.69 10.40
CA GLN A 78 3.92 3.19 9.47
C GLN A 78 5.08 2.64 10.28
N SER A 79 5.27 1.31 10.32
CA SER A 79 6.51 0.73 10.84
C SER A 79 7.56 0.67 9.73
N THR A 80 8.58 1.50 9.86
CA THR A 80 9.85 1.31 9.16
C THR A 80 10.76 0.46 10.04
N PRO A 81 11.39 -0.62 9.53
CA PRO A 81 12.40 -1.35 10.28
C PRO A 81 13.63 -0.44 10.50
N CYS A 82 14.23 -0.48 11.71
CA CYS A 82 15.39 0.34 12.07
C CYS A 82 16.69 -0.17 11.45
#